data_AF-A0A0A4A557-F1
#
_entry.id   AF-A0A0A4A557-F1
#
_cell.length_a   1.000
_cell.length_b   1.000
_cell.length_c   1.000
_cell.angle_alpha   90.00
_cell.angle_beta   90.00
_cell.angle_gamma   90.00
#
_symmetry.space_group_name_H-M   'P 1'
#
loop_
_entity.id
_entity.type
_entity.pdbx_description
1 polymer ?
#
loop_
_entity_poly.entity_id
_entity_poly.type
_entity_poly.pdbx_seq_one_letter_code
_entity_poly.pdbx_strand_id
1 'polypeptide(L)'
;MRHSAINWLRRNLFSSLAQTALTLALALLILLVGSKLLRWGVTDAVFSGGVTECRAAAGACWAVIGEKYRPILFGLYPYEQQWRPALCMLVWFVSVALSLSPMCWHSRFLWPLWGVSLAVMSILMSGGAFGLVPVQSADWGGLPLTLLLFSGTVIIGMPVSIALALGRRSPLPFLRGLSVIFIEGLRGVPLITILFVAVNVLPLFLPTNMEINKLLRIIVGIALFFACYQAEVIRGGLQSVPRGQYEAAAVLNLSYWHTTTKIVLPQALRICLPAVTNHIIAAMKNTSFVIIIGLFDVLTATSAVMQDPLWRRYYIETYLFISAIYLVFGFMLSRYAIWVEKRIDASRNAEGTS
;
A
#
# COMPACT_ATOMS: atom_id res chain seq x y z
N MET A 1 -14.02 -26.97 27.90
CA MET A 1 -15.32 -26.33 28.25
C MET A 1 -15.80 -25.55 27.03
N ARG A 2 -16.89 -25.99 26.39
CA ARG A 2 -17.49 -25.30 25.24
C ARG A 2 -18.01 -23.93 25.70
N HIS A 3 -17.35 -22.84 25.34
CA HIS A 3 -17.96 -21.52 25.38
C HIS A 3 -19.10 -21.52 24.35
N SER A 4 -20.31 -21.90 24.77
CA SER A 4 -21.52 -21.72 23.97
C SER A 4 -21.64 -20.24 23.63
N ALA A 5 -21.88 -19.91 22.36
CA ALA A 5 -22.03 -18.53 21.89
C ALA A 5 -23.03 -17.72 22.75
N ILE A 6 -24.06 -18.39 23.27
CA ILE A 6 -25.07 -17.82 24.17
C ILE A 6 -24.43 -17.31 25.48
N ASN A 7 -23.51 -18.07 26.08
CA ASN A 7 -22.81 -17.66 27.30
C ASN A 7 -21.86 -16.48 27.04
N TRP A 8 -21.28 -16.39 25.84
CA TRP A 8 -20.47 -15.23 25.45
C TRP A 8 -21.34 -13.97 25.26
N LEU A 9 -22.49 -14.09 24.57
CA LEU A 9 -23.42 -12.98 24.35
C LEU A 9 -23.95 -12.42 25.69
N ARG A 10 -24.39 -13.30 26.60
CA ARG A 10 -24.91 -12.89 27.91
C ARG A 10 -23.86 -12.16 28.75
N ARG A 11 -22.59 -12.57 28.66
CA ARG A 11 -21.49 -11.95 29.43
C ARG A 11 -20.94 -10.66 28.83
N ASN A 12 -20.98 -10.48 27.51
CA ASN A 12 -20.36 -9.32 26.86
C ASN A 12 -21.36 -8.25 26.40
N LEU A 13 -22.56 -8.64 25.96
CA LEU A 13 -23.56 -7.71 25.42
C LEU A 13 -24.70 -7.43 26.42
N PHE A 14 -25.03 -8.39 27.27
CA PHE A 14 -26.20 -8.34 28.15
C PHE A 14 -25.86 -8.51 29.63
N SER A 15 -24.67 -8.08 30.06
CA SER A 15 -24.22 -8.33 31.44
C SER A 15 -24.88 -7.43 32.49
N SER A 16 -25.38 -6.26 32.07
CA SER A 16 -26.11 -5.31 32.91
C SER A 16 -27.29 -4.69 32.14
N LEU A 17 -28.21 -4.03 32.86
CA LEU A 17 -29.33 -3.31 32.25
C LEU A 17 -28.85 -2.21 31.29
N ALA A 18 -27.81 -1.46 31.69
CA ALA A 18 -27.22 -0.42 30.85
C ALA A 18 -26.58 -0.99 29.57
N GLN A 19 -25.85 -2.10 29.67
CA GLN A 19 -25.26 -2.75 28.49
C GLN A 19 -26.32 -3.38 27.58
N THR A 20 -27.39 -3.92 28.16
CA THR A 20 -28.52 -4.44 27.39
C THR A 20 -29.21 -3.32 26.63
N ALA A 21 -29.51 -2.19 27.29
CA ALA A 21 -30.10 -1.02 26.65
C ALA A 21 -29.20 -0.46 25.54
N LEU A 22 -27.89 -0.35 25.80
CA LEU A 22 -26.91 0.10 24.80
C LEU A 22 -26.84 -0.85 23.60
N THR A 23 -26.78 -2.16 23.85
CA THR A 23 -26.75 -3.18 22.79
C THR A 23 -28.01 -3.12 21.94
N LEU A 24 -29.19 -3.02 22.54
CA LEU A 24 -30.46 -2.91 21.81
C LEU A 24 -30.55 -1.59 21.03
N ALA A 25 -30.10 -0.47 21.61
CA ALA A 25 -30.07 0.82 20.93
C ALA A 25 -29.13 0.81 19.72
N LEU A 26 -27.92 0.23 19.85
CA LEU A 26 -26.97 0.08 18.75
C LEU A 26 -27.50 -0.89 17.68
N ALA A 27 -28.10 -2.01 18.08
CA ALA A 27 -28.71 -2.96 17.14
C ALA A 27 -29.85 -2.30 16.35
N LEU A 28 -30.73 -1.55 17.02
CA LEU A 28 -31.81 -0.80 16.36
C LEU A 28 -31.23 0.25 15.41
N LEU A 29 -30.22 1.01 15.82
CA LEU A 29 -29.54 1.98 14.96
C LEU A 29 -28.94 1.31 13.73
N ILE A 30 -28.24 0.18 13.89
CA ILE A 30 -27.67 -0.61 12.79
C ILE A 30 -28.76 -1.08 11.82
N LEU A 31 -29.91 -1.55 12.33
CA LEU A 31 -31.01 -1.99 11.49
C LEU A 31 -31.68 -0.82 10.74
N LEU A 32 -31.90 0.32 11.42
CA LEU A 32 -32.51 1.50 10.81
C LEU A 32 -31.60 2.16 9.76
N VAL A 33 -30.32 2.34 10.08
CA VAL A 33 -29.34 2.91 9.14
C VAL A 33 -29.02 1.91 8.04
N GLY A 34 -28.79 0.65 8.40
CA GLY A 34 -28.48 -0.43 7.46
C GLY A 34 -29.60 -0.65 6.44
N SER A 35 -30.87 -0.63 6.88
CA SER A 35 -32.01 -0.73 5.94
C SER A 35 -32.09 0.46 4.99
N LYS A 36 -31.84 1.69 5.46
CA LYS A 36 -31.76 2.87 4.58
C LYS A 36 -30.60 2.78 3.57
N LEU A 37 -29.42 2.34 4.02
CA LEU A 37 -28.25 2.18 3.16
C LEU A 37 -28.44 1.05 2.13
N LEU A 38 -29.06 -0.06 2.52
CA LEU A 38 -29.40 -1.15 1.60
C LEU A 38 -30.43 -0.71 0.57
N ARG A 39 -31.44 0.08 0.99
CA ARG A 39 -32.41 0.64 0.07
C ARG A 39 -31.77 1.56 -0.95
N TRP A 40 -31.01 2.54 -0.46
CA TRP A 40 -30.31 3.48 -1.32
C TRP A 40 -29.28 2.79 -2.22
N GLY A 41 -28.41 1.94 -1.68
CA GLY A 41 -27.27 1.39 -2.39
C GLY A 41 -27.55 0.14 -3.23
N VAL A 42 -28.65 -0.57 -2.98
CA VAL A 42 -28.93 -1.87 -3.62
C VAL A 42 -30.34 -1.94 -4.20
N THR A 43 -31.39 -1.75 -3.39
CA THR A 43 -32.76 -2.02 -3.88
C THR A 43 -33.28 -0.96 -4.83
N ASP A 44 -32.98 0.31 -4.55
CA ASP A 44 -33.46 1.45 -5.31
C ASP A 44 -32.37 2.02 -6.23
N ALA A 45 -31.26 1.28 -6.37
CA ALA A 45 -30.08 1.71 -7.10
C ALA A 45 -30.16 1.37 -8.60
N VAL A 46 -29.53 2.21 -9.42
CA VAL A 46 -29.39 2.01 -10.87
C VAL A 46 -28.00 1.50 -11.19
N PHE A 47 -27.91 0.30 -11.75
CA PHE A 47 -26.64 -0.36 -12.08
C PHE A 47 -26.17 -0.15 -13.54
N SER A 48 -27.08 0.21 -14.44
CA SER A 48 -26.81 0.42 -15.86
C SER A 48 -27.72 1.50 -16.44
N GLY A 49 -27.24 2.22 -17.45
CA GLY A 49 -28.00 3.30 -18.10
C GLY A 49 -27.22 4.60 -18.14
N GLY A 50 -27.89 5.68 -18.54
CA GLY A 50 -27.31 7.00 -18.63
C GLY A 50 -27.65 7.90 -17.43
N VAL A 51 -27.35 9.19 -17.59
CA VAL A 51 -27.63 10.22 -16.59
C VAL A 51 -29.14 10.39 -16.35
N THR A 52 -29.96 10.14 -17.36
CA THR A 52 -31.42 10.27 -17.32
C THR A 52 -32.06 9.29 -16.34
N GLU A 53 -31.68 8.02 -16.43
CA GLU A 53 -32.14 6.94 -15.56
C GLU A 53 -31.69 7.20 -14.12
N CYS A 54 -30.44 7.64 -13.95
CA CYS A 54 -29.92 7.99 -12.64
C CYS A 54 -30.54 9.24 -12.02
N ARG A 55 -31.12 10.15 -12.82
CA ARG A 55 -31.88 11.31 -12.30
C ARG A 55 -33.30 10.93 -11.89
N ALA A 56 -33.87 9.91 -12.54
CA ALA A 56 -35.20 9.40 -12.22
C ALA A 56 -35.21 8.47 -10.99
N ALA A 57 -34.06 7.89 -10.64
CA ALA A 57 -33.93 6.98 -9.52
C ALA A 57 -33.91 7.67 -8.15
N ALA A 58 -34.42 6.96 -7.14
CA ALA A 58 -34.40 7.39 -5.74
C ALA A 58 -33.14 6.94 -4.97
N GLY A 59 -32.44 5.90 -5.45
CA GLY A 59 -31.24 5.35 -4.84
C GLY A 59 -29.93 5.82 -5.49
N ALA A 60 -28.87 5.05 -5.25
CA ALA A 60 -27.53 5.26 -5.76
C ALA A 60 -27.47 5.04 -7.28
N CYS A 61 -26.64 5.80 -7.96
CA CYS A 61 -26.35 5.61 -9.38
C CYS A 61 -24.99 4.92 -9.55
N TRP A 62 -24.97 3.58 -9.63
CA TRP A 62 -23.75 2.82 -9.95
C TRP A 62 -23.39 2.89 -11.44
N ALA A 63 -24.33 3.30 -12.31
CA ALA A 63 -24.06 3.53 -13.72
C ALA A 63 -22.96 4.58 -13.98
N VAL A 64 -22.71 5.50 -13.03
CA VAL A 64 -21.57 6.43 -13.10
C VAL A 64 -20.23 5.70 -13.20
N ILE A 65 -20.10 4.55 -12.52
CA ILE A 65 -18.89 3.73 -12.61
C ILE A 65 -18.80 3.09 -13.99
N GLY A 66 -19.91 2.59 -14.53
CA GLY A 66 -19.95 2.02 -15.88
C GLY A 66 -19.61 3.04 -16.98
N GLU A 67 -20.03 4.29 -16.83
CA GLU A 67 -19.72 5.35 -17.79
C GLU A 67 -18.28 5.90 -17.63
N LYS A 68 -17.80 5.95 -16.38
CA LYS A 68 -16.55 6.64 -16.02
C LYS A 68 -15.43 5.70 -15.58
N TYR A 69 -15.57 4.38 -15.76
CA TYR A 69 -14.53 3.42 -15.39
C TYR A 69 -13.19 3.71 -16.08
N ARG A 70 -13.21 4.20 -17.32
CA ARG A 70 -12.00 4.49 -18.10
C ARG A 70 -11.13 5.57 -17.46
N PRO A 71 -11.63 6.80 -17.23
CA PRO A 71 -10.83 7.80 -16.53
C PRO A 71 -10.46 7.35 -15.12
N ILE A 72 -11.32 6.63 -14.39
CA ILE A 72 -10.98 6.11 -13.06
C ILE A 72 -9.80 5.14 -13.10
N LEU A 73 -9.80 4.18 -14.03
CA LEU A 73 -8.79 3.13 -14.11
C LEU A 73 -7.52 3.55 -14.84
N PHE A 74 -7.61 4.41 -15.85
CA PHE A 74 -6.48 4.75 -16.74
C PHE A 74 -6.08 6.22 -16.68
N GLY A 75 -6.79 7.06 -15.93
CA GLY A 75 -6.52 8.50 -15.87
C GLY A 75 -6.66 9.16 -17.24
N LEU A 76 -5.68 10.00 -17.58
CA LEU A 76 -5.63 10.75 -18.84
C LEU A 76 -4.95 9.97 -19.98
N TYR A 77 -4.66 8.68 -19.79
CA TYR A 77 -3.89 7.90 -20.75
C TYR A 77 -4.62 7.79 -22.09
N PRO A 78 -3.93 8.03 -23.24
CA PRO A 78 -4.56 8.05 -24.56
C PRO A 78 -5.35 6.78 -24.87
N TYR A 79 -6.55 6.93 -25.42
CA TYR A 79 -7.51 5.82 -25.59
C TYR A 79 -6.93 4.63 -26.35
N GLU A 80 -6.35 4.88 -27.53
CA GLU A 80 -5.77 3.86 -28.40
C GLU A 80 -4.61 3.10 -27.74
N GLN A 81 -4.04 3.65 -26.67
CA GLN A 81 -2.88 3.10 -25.98
C GLN A 81 -3.26 2.47 -24.62
N GLN A 82 -4.54 2.43 -24.22
CA GLN A 82 -4.98 1.94 -22.90
C GLN A 82 -4.70 0.45 -22.66
N TRP A 83 -4.43 -0.33 -23.71
CA TRP A 83 -3.96 -1.71 -23.58
C TRP A 83 -2.62 -1.81 -22.83
N ARG A 84 -1.78 -0.76 -22.87
CA ARG A 84 -0.48 -0.70 -22.18
C ARG A 84 -0.62 -0.65 -20.66
N PRO A 85 -1.36 0.33 -20.07
CA PRO A 85 -1.63 0.32 -18.64
C PRO A 85 -2.43 -0.90 -18.17
N ALA A 86 -3.31 -1.46 -19.01
CA ALA A 86 -3.98 -2.72 -18.70
C ALA A 86 -2.97 -3.89 -18.58
N LEU A 87 -1.99 -3.95 -19.48
CA LEU A 87 -0.90 -4.93 -19.41
C LEU A 87 0.00 -4.69 -18.20
N CYS A 88 0.25 -3.43 -17.80
CA CYS A 88 0.94 -3.12 -16.54
C CYS A 88 0.22 -3.71 -15.33
N MET A 89 -1.11 -3.60 -15.27
CA MET A 89 -1.90 -4.23 -14.19
C MET A 89 -1.79 -5.75 -14.23
N LEU A 90 -1.83 -6.36 -15.42
CA LEU A 90 -1.64 -7.81 -15.57
C LEU A 90 -0.26 -8.25 -15.07
N VAL A 91 0.81 -7.57 -15.49
CA VAL A 91 2.18 -7.82 -15.01
C VAL A 91 2.23 -7.72 -13.49
N TRP A 92 1.62 -6.68 -12.92
CA TRP A 92 1.58 -6.51 -11.47
C TRP A 92 0.86 -7.67 -10.76
N PHE A 93 -0.33 -8.06 -11.21
CA PHE A 93 -1.08 -9.17 -10.61
C PHE A 93 -0.36 -10.51 -10.75
N VAL A 94 0.30 -10.77 -11.89
CA VAL A 94 1.13 -11.96 -12.08
C VAL A 94 2.30 -11.97 -11.10
N SER A 95 3.00 -10.83 -10.96
CA SER A 95 4.12 -10.71 -10.02
C SER A 95 3.70 -10.86 -8.57
N VAL A 96 2.51 -10.35 -8.21
CA VAL A 96 1.89 -10.64 -6.91
C VAL A 96 1.62 -12.14 -6.78
N ALA A 97 0.89 -12.76 -7.72
CA ALA A 97 0.54 -14.18 -7.64
C ALA A 97 1.78 -15.09 -7.48
N LEU A 98 2.87 -14.80 -8.21
CA LEU A 98 4.15 -15.47 -8.05
C LEU A 98 4.75 -15.22 -6.66
N SER A 99 4.69 -14.00 -6.15
CA SER A 99 5.17 -13.65 -4.81
C SER A 99 4.35 -14.30 -3.69
N LEU A 100 3.06 -14.57 -3.92
CA LEU A 100 2.19 -15.28 -2.98
C LEU A 100 2.54 -16.77 -2.87
N SER A 101 3.20 -17.34 -3.88
CA SER A 101 3.59 -18.74 -3.90
C SER A 101 4.81 -19.00 -2.99
N PRO A 102 4.73 -19.91 -2.00
CA PRO A 102 5.85 -20.27 -1.13
C PRO A 102 7.08 -20.77 -1.89
N MET A 103 6.86 -21.39 -3.06
CA MET A 103 7.94 -21.92 -3.91
C MET A 103 8.87 -20.80 -4.40
N CYS A 104 8.36 -19.57 -4.46
CA CYS A 104 9.06 -18.39 -4.97
C CYS A 104 9.69 -17.53 -3.87
N TRP A 105 9.63 -17.90 -2.58
CA TRP A 105 10.12 -17.10 -1.45
C TRP A 105 11.64 -17.06 -1.27
N HIS A 106 12.37 -17.03 -2.37
CA HIS A 106 13.80 -16.87 -2.36
C HIS A 106 14.14 -15.43 -2.74
N SER A 107 14.97 -14.77 -1.94
CA SER A 107 15.42 -13.38 -2.17
C SER A 107 16.00 -13.20 -3.59
N ARG A 108 16.77 -14.20 -4.07
CA ARG A 108 17.32 -14.25 -5.44
C ARG A 108 16.28 -14.25 -6.57
N PHE A 109 15.02 -14.55 -6.28
CA PHE A 109 13.93 -14.56 -7.26
C PHE A 109 13.03 -13.32 -7.12
N LEU A 110 12.63 -12.98 -5.90
CA LEU A 110 11.69 -11.88 -5.66
C LEU A 110 12.27 -10.51 -6.04
N TRP A 111 13.54 -10.24 -5.72
CA TRP A 111 14.16 -8.96 -6.08
C TRP A 111 14.22 -8.76 -7.61
N PRO A 112 14.74 -9.71 -8.41
CA PRO A 112 14.69 -9.60 -9.86
C PRO A 112 13.27 -9.55 -10.43
N LEU A 113 12.35 -10.39 -9.93
CA LEU A 113 10.95 -10.41 -10.39
C LEU A 113 10.34 -9.01 -10.32
N TRP A 114 10.44 -8.38 -9.15
CA TRP A 114 9.85 -7.06 -8.90
C TRP A 114 10.62 -5.93 -9.58
N GLY A 115 11.95 -6.01 -9.66
CA GLY A 115 12.77 -5.06 -10.42
C GLY A 115 12.46 -5.08 -11.92
N VAL A 116 12.36 -6.27 -12.51
CA VAL A 116 11.95 -6.46 -13.92
C VAL A 116 10.51 -6.01 -14.12
N SER A 117 9.59 -6.34 -13.21
CA SER A 117 8.20 -5.89 -13.29
C SER A 117 8.10 -4.37 -13.32
N LEU A 118 8.82 -3.67 -12.44
CA LEU A 118 8.86 -2.21 -12.44
C LEU A 118 9.45 -1.64 -13.73
N ALA A 119 10.54 -2.22 -14.24
CA ALA A 119 11.14 -1.79 -15.49
C ALA A 119 10.18 -1.96 -16.66
N VAL A 120 9.54 -3.12 -16.77
CA VAL A 120 8.53 -3.43 -17.79
C VAL A 120 7.35 -2.48 -17.68
N MET A 121 6.79 -2.28 -16.48
CA MET A 121 5.68 -1.34 -16.26
C MET A 121 6.07 0.10 -16.62
N SER A 122 7.29 0.52 -16.29
CA SER A 122 7.78 1.87 -16.62
C SER A 122 7.94 2.07 -18.13
N ILE A 123 8.51 1.09 -18.83
CA ILE A 123 8.66 1.10 -20.29
C ILE A 123 7.28 1.09 -20.98
N LEU A 124 6.37 0.24 -20.51
CA LEU A 124 5.01 0.17 -21.02
C LEU A 124 4.23 1.46 -20.79
N MET A 125 4.43 2.14 -19.66
CA MET A 125 3.78 3.43 -19.40
C MET A 125 4.40 4.56 -20.24
N SER A 126 5.73 4.65 -20.31
CA SER A 126 6.43 5.74 -21.00
C SER A 126 6.41 5.63 -22.51
N GLY A 127 6.60 4.44 -23.05
CA GLY A 127 6.85 4.25 -24.47
C GLY A 127 8.23 4.79 -24.86
N GLY A 128 8.42 5.09 -26.14
CA GLY A 128 9.70 5.52 -26.69
C GLY A 128 10.71 4.38 -26.89
N ALA A 129 10.32 3.14 -26.59
CA ALA A 129 11.10 1.93 -26.80
C ALA A 129 10.27 0.90 -27.57
N PHE A 130 10.93 0.04 -28.36
CA PHE A 130 10.28 -1.05 -29.12
C PHE A 130 9.15 -0.59 -30.07
N GLY A 131 9.26 0.63 -30.62
CA GLY A 131 8.25 1.20 -31.52
C GLY A 131 7.00 1.75 -30.82
N LEU A 132 6.98 1.79 -29.48
CA LEU A 132 5.88 2.38 -28.72
C LEU A 132 5.90 3.90 -28.80
N VAL A 133 4.75 4.51 -29.08
CA VAL A 133 4.57 5.97 -29.06
C VAL A 133 4.89 6.49 -27.65
N PRO A 134 5.77 7.51 -27.50
CA PRO A 134 6.06 8.09 -26.20
C PRO A 134 4.82 8.81 -25.65
N VAL A 135 4.50 8.56 -24.38
CA VAL A 135 3.41 9.19 -23.65
C VAL A 135 4.00 9.94 -22.47
N GLN A 136 3.69 11.23 -22.35
CA GLN A 136 4.24 12.08 -21.31
C GLN A 136 3.81 11.60 -19.93
N SER A 137 4.70 11.71 -18.94
CA SER A 137 4.42 11.30 -17.56
C SER A 137 3.29 12.08 -16.89
N ALA A 138 2.90 13.22 -17.45
CA ALA A 138 1.73 14.00 -17.02
C ALA A 138 0.40 13.31 -17.36
N ASP A 139 0.36 12.51 -18.42
CA ASP A 139 -0.85 11.81 -18.88
C ASP A 139 -1.04 10.45 -18.20
N TRP A 140 -0.08 10.05 -17.35
CA TRP A 140 -0.13 8.79 -16.62
C TRP A 140 -1.11 8.90 -15.45
N GLY A 141 -1.92 7.87 -15.23
CA GLY A 141 -2.86 7.89 -14.14
C GLY A 141 -3.58 6.58 -13.87
N GLY A 142 -4.64 6.72 -13.07
CA GLY A 142 -5.50 5.66 -12.58
C GLY A 142 -4.80 4.64 -11.70
N LEU A 143 -5.35 3.43 -11.71
CA LEU A 143 -4.87 2.30 -10.94
C LEU A 143 -3.44 1.84 -11.31
N PRO A 144 -3.02 1.75 -12.59
CA PRO A 144 -1.66 1.37 -12.96
C PRO A 144 -0.60 2.28 -12.34
N LEU A 145 -0.85 3.60 -12.29
CA LEU A 145 0.05 4.55 -11.65
C LEU A 145 0.14 4.28 -10.14
N THR A 146 -0.99 4.06 -9.47
CA THR A 146 -1.05 3.68 -8.05
C THR A 146 -0.21 2.42 -7.77
N LEU A 147 -0.35 1.37 -8.60
CA LEU A 147 0.39 0.12 -8.46
C LEU A 147 1.89 0.29 -8.70
N LEU A 148 2.27 1.11 -9.68
CA LEU A 148 3.67 1.43 -9.98
C LEU A 148 4.32 2.19 -8.81
N LEU A 149 3.65 3.23 -8.30
CA LEU A 149 4.11 4.02 -7.16
C LEU A 149 4.26 3.16 -5.91
N PHE A 150 3.26 2.32 -5.62
CA PHE A 150 3.28 1.41 -4.48
C PHE A 150 4.46 0.43 -4.57
N SER A 151 4.62 -0.23 -5.71
CA SER A 151 5.69 -1.22 -5.91
C SER A 151 7.07 -0.56 -5.83
N GLY A 152 7.25 0.59 -6.50
CA GLY A 152 8.47 1.40 -6.43
C GLY A 152 8.84 1.79 -5.01
N THR A 153 7.85 2.21 -4.23
CA THR A 153 8.02 2.57 -2.81
C THR A 153 8.53 1.39 -2.00
N VAL A 154 7.95 0.20 -2.15
CA VAL A 154 8.35 -0.98 -1.36
C VAL A 154 9.73 -1.49 -1.79
N ILE A 155 9.98 -1.56 -3.10
CA ILE A 155 11.23 -2.10 -3.66
C ILE A 155 12.43 -1.21 -3.31
N ILE A 156 12.27 0.12 -3.33
CA ILE A 156 13.35 1.05 -2.97
C ILE A 156 13.38 1.29 -1.46
N GLY A 157 12.22 1.43 -0.84
CA GLY A 157 12.10 1.79 0.57
C GLY A 157 12.51 0.68 1.52
N MET A 158 12.27 -0.60 1.19
CA MET A 158 12.63 -1.71 2.08
C MET A 158 14.16 -1.85 2.26
N PRO A 159 15.01 -1.84 1.21
CA PRO A 159 16.46 -1.86 1.37
C PRO A 159 16.98 -0.63 2.12
N VAL A 160 16.46 0.56 1.80
CA VAL A 160 16.84 1.81 2.47
C VAL A 160 16.47 1.75 3.96
N SER A 161 15.32 1.17 4.31
CA SER A 161 14.90 1.00 5.70
C SER A 161 15.83 0.08 6.50
N ILE A 162 16.29 -1.02 5.89
CA ILE A 162 17.26 -1.94 6.51
C ILE A 162 18.59 -1.22 6.72
N ALA A 163 19.07 -0.50 5.70
CA ALA A 163 20.32 0.27 5.78
C ALA A 163 20.26 1.32 6.89
N LEU A 164 19.16 2.08 7.00
CA LEU A 164 18.94 3.07 8.05
C LEU A 164 18.82 2.43 9.45
N ALA A 165 18.13 1.30 9.58
CA ALA A 165 18.01 0.58 10.84
C ALA A 165 19.37 0.05 11.34
N LEU A 166 20.19 -0.51 10.44
CA LEU A 166 21.55 -0.95 10.74
C LEU A 166 22.48 0.23 11.03
N GLY A 167 22.37 1.32 10.27
CA GLY A 167 23.13 2.56 10.48
C GLY A 167 22.87 3.16 11.86
N ARG A 168 21.61 3.21 12.30
CA ARG A 168 21.21 3.65 13.66
C ARG A 168 21.73 2.74 14.78
N ARG A 169 22.04 1.48 14.48
CA ARG A 169 22.62 0.49 15.40
C ARG A 169 24.15 0.45 15.34
N SER A 170 24.77 1.20 14.44
CA SER A 170 26.21 1.16 14.21
C SER A 170 27.00 1.64 15.44
N PRO A 171 28.15 1.02 15.76
CA PRO A 171 29.05 1.53 16.78
C PRO A 171 29.72 2.85 16.36
N LEU A 172 29.75 3.15 15.06
CA LEU A 172 30.34 4.40 14.55
C LEU A 172 29.41 5.58 14.85
N PRO A 173 29.83 6.55 15.69
CA PRO A 173 28.95 7.62 16.16
C PRO A 173 28.44 8.50 15.02
N PHE A 174 29.26 8.70 13.97
CA PHE A 174 28.87 9.46 12.79
C PHE A 174 27.72 8.80 12.01
N LEU A 175 27.84 7.52 11.65
CA LEU A 175 26.78 6.79 10.92
C LEU A 175 25.49 6.69 11.74
N ARG A 176 25.63 6.46 13.06
CA ARG A 176 24.51 6.45 13.99
C ARG A 176 23.83 7.82 14.02
N GLY A 177 24.59 8.90 14.19
CA GLY A 177 24.09 10.27 14.25
C GLY A 177 23.35 10.67 12.97
N LEU A 178 23.94 10.40 11.80
CA LEU A 178 23.31 10.65 10.50
C LEU A 178 21.99 9.90 10.36
N SER A 179 21.97 8.61 10.70
CA SER A 179 20.76 7.79 10.62
C SER A 179 19.66 8.28 11.58
N VAL A 180 20.03 8.64 12.82
CA VAL A 180 19.08 9.19 13.81
C VAL A 180 18.49 10.50 13.32
N ILE A 181 19.32 11.46 12.90
CA ILE A 181 18.86 12.77 12.41
C ILE A 181 17.93 12.58 11.20
N PHE A 182 18.31 11.72 10.25
CA PHE A 182 17.52 11.48 9.05
C PHE A 182 16.16 10.84 9.38
N ILE A 183 16.14 9.81 10.23
CA ILE A 183 14.91 9.11 10.62
C ILE A 183 14.00 10.04 11.43
N GLU A 184 14.49 10.67 12.49
CA GLU A 184 13.67 11.52 13.35
C GLU A 184 13.20 12.78 12.60
N GLY A 185 14.07 13.38 11.80
CA GLY A 185 13.74 14.55 10.97
C GLY A 185 12.60 14.25 10.00
N LEU A 186 12.73 13.21 9.17
CA LEU A 186 11.69 12.89 8.17
C LEU A 186 10.39 12.36 8.81
N ARG A 187 10.46 11.64 9.93
CA ARG A 187 9.24 11.15 10.61
C ARG A 187 8.41 12.29 11.21
N GLY A 188 9.06 13.39 11.58
CA GLY A 188 8.38 14.61 12.05
C GLY A 188 7.71 15.43 10.95
N VAL A 189 7.97 15.13 9.67
CA VAL A 189 7.43 15.88 8.53
C VAL A 189 6.26 15.12 7.88
N PRO A 190 5.13 15.78 7.58
CA PRO A 190 4.04 15.15 6.83
C PRO A 190 4.48 14.71 5.43
N LEU A 191 4.00 13.53 4.97
CA LEU A 191 4.32 13.02 3.63
C LEU A 191 3.95 14.02 2.52
N ILE A 192 2.82 14.71 2.68
CA ILE A 192 2.37 15.78 1.76
C ILE A 192 3.48 16.82 1.54
N THR A 193 4.11 17.29 2.62
CA THR A 193 5.16 18.29 2.57
C THR A 193 6.39 17.77 1.84
N ILE A 194 6.79 16.52 2.11
CA ILE A 194 7.92 15.86 1.42
C ILE A 194 7.66 15.80 -0.09
N LEU A 195 6.45 15.40 -0.47
CA LEU A 195 6.03 15.30 -1.87
C LEU A 195 5.98 16.66 -2.57
N PHE A 196 5.42 17.67 -1.90
CA PHE A 196 5.39 19.03 -2.41
C PHE A 196 6.80 19.58 -2.62
N VAL A 197 7.70 19.39 -1.65
CA VAL A 197 9.10 19.81 -1.75
C VAL A 197 9.82 19.06 -2.86
N ALA A 198 9.67 17.74 -2.93
CA ALA A 198 10.34 16.92 -3.94
C ALA A 198 9.96 17.28 -5.37
N VAL A 199 8.73 17.75 -5.61
CA VAL A 199 8.24 18.01 -6.97
C VAL A 199 8.24 19.49 -7.35
N ASN A 200 7.89 20.39 -6.42
CA ASN A 200 7.78 21.82 -6.74
C ASN A 200 8.99 22.63 -6.30
N VAL A 201 9.63 22.27 -5.18
CA VAL A 201 10.72 23.06 -4.60
C VAL A 201 12.10 22.57 -5.07
N LEU A 202 12.35 21.26 -5.06
CA LEU A 202 13.61 20.66 -5.50
C LEU A 202 14.05 21.10 -6.92
N PRO A 203 13.19 21.13 -7.96
CA PRO A 203 13.61 21.60 -9.27
C PRO A 203 14.10 23.04 -9.32
N LEU A 204 13.72 23.90 -8.37
CA LEU A 204 14.21 25.28 -8.30
C LEU A 204 15.71 25.35 -7.95
N PHE A 205 16.25 24.30 -7.35
CA PHE A 205 17.66 24.17 -6.99
C PHE A 205 18.45 23.33 -7.99
N LEU A 206 17.79 22.71 -8.98
CA LEU A 206 18.46 21.97 -10.03
C LEU A 206 18.84 22.94 -11.17
N PRO A 207 20.02 22.76 -11.80
CA PRO A 207 20.35 23.47 -13.03
C PRO A 207 19.26 23.30 -14.08
N THR A 208 19.01 24.34 -14.87
CA THR A 208 17.96 24.37 -15.92
C THR A 208 18.06 23.22 -16.93
N ASN A 209 19.22 22.59 -17.04
CA ASN A 209 19.50 21.53 -18.01
C ASN A 209 19.30 20.13 -17.41
N MET A 210 19.03 20.01 -16.10
CA MET A 210 18.79 18.76 -15.40
C MET A 210 17.30 18.57 -15.09
N GLU A 211 16.58 17.94 -16.01
CA GLU A 211 15.19 17.54 -15.78
C GLU A 211 15.12 16.13 -15.15
N ILE A 212 15.04 16.08 -13.82
CA ILE A 212 14.73 14.81 -13.15
C ILE A 212 13.25 14.48 -13.34
N ASN A 213 12.98 13.29 -13.85
CA ASN A 213 11.63 12.78 -14.07
C ASN A 213 10.73 13.00 -12.83
N LYS A 214 9.56 13.64 -13.02
CA LYS A 214 8.57 13.93 -11.97
C LYS A 214 8.17 12.69 -11.18
N LEU A 215 7.95 11.56 -11.86
CA LEU A 215 7.56 10.30 -11.25
C LEU A 215 8.67 9.74 -10.33
N LEU A 216 9.93 9.82 -10.77
CA LEU A 216 11.06 9.33 -9.97
C LEU A 216 11.17 10.08 -8.65
N ARG A 217 11.04 11.42 -8.67
CA ARG A 217 11.07 12.25 -7.46
C ARG A 217 9.98 11.87 -6.47
N ILE A 218 8.81 11.50 -6.97
CA ILE A 218 7.68 11.06 -6.15
C ILE A 218 7.96 9.68 -5.55
N ILE A 219 8.39 8.71 -6.36
CA ILE A 219 8.73 7.38 -5.87
C ILE A 219 9.80 7.48 -4.79
N VAL A 220 10.85 8.28 -5.00
CA VAL A 220 11.91 8.51 -4.01
C VAL A 220 11.35 9.17 -2.76
N GLY A 221 10.52 10.21 -2.89
CA GLY A 221 9.91 10.89 -1.73
C GLY A 221 9.06 9.96 -0.87
N ILE A 222 8.18 9.16 -1.48
CA ILE A 222 7.36 8.17 -0.76
C ILE A 222 8.25 7.05 -0.19
N ALA A 223 9.22 6.55 -0.95
CA ALA A 223 10.15 5.50 -0.52
C ALA A 223 10.98 5.91 0.69
N LEU A 224 11.47 7.15 0.75
CA LEU A 224 12.21 7.68 1.89
C LEU A 224 11.32 7.83 3.13
N PHE A 225 10.11 8.37 2.97
CA PHE A 225 9.15 8.45 4.07
C PHE A 225 8.81 7.06 4.61
N PHE A 226 8.48 6.11 3.72
CA PHE A 226 8.27 4.72 4.09
C PHE A 226 9.49 4.13 4.80
N ALA A 227 10.70 4.36 4.27
CA ALA A 227 11.92 3.80 4.80
C ALA A 227 12.22 4.25 6.23
N CYS A 228 12.00 5.52 6.57
CA CYS A 228 12.24 6.04 7.92
C CYS A 228 11.30 5.42 8.95
N TYR A 229 10.02 5.27 8.63
CA TYR A 229 9.06 4.59 9.50
C TYR A 229 9.35 3.08 9.60
N GLN A 230 9.66 2.45 8.47
CA GLN A 230 9.97 1.02 8.40
C GLN A 230 11.29 0.67 9.12
N ALA A 231 12.27 1.57 9.11
CA ALA A 231 13.54 1.41 9.82
C ALA A 231 13.35 1.25 11.33
N GLU A 232 12.38 1.95 11.92
CA GLU A 232 12.08 1.82 13.35
C GLU A 232 11.41 0.50 13.71
N VAL A 233 10.54 0.01 12.83
CA VAL A 233 9.95 -1.33 12.96
C VAL A 233 11.05 -2.40 12.89
N ILE A 234 11.98 -2.29 11.93
CA ILE A 234 13.12 -3.21 11.79
C ILE A 234 14.06 -3.10 12.99
N ARG A 235 14.33 -1.89 13.49
CA ARG A 235 15.12 -1.66 14.71
C ARG A 235 14.49 -2.33 15.92
N GLY A 236 13.16 -2.25 16.07
CA GLY A 236 12.41 -2.97 17.10
C GLY A 236 12.61 -4.49 16.97
N GLY A 237 12.45 -5.04 15.76
CA GLY A 237 12.71 -6.47 15.49
C GLY A 237 14.15 -6.91 15.79
N LEU A 238 15.14 -6.08 15.45
CA LEU A 238 16.56 -6.33 15.75
C LEU A 238 16.83 -6.36 17.27
N GLN A 239 16.11 -5.57 18.05
CA GLN A 239 16.22 -5.57 19.52
C GLN A 239 15.54 -6.77 20.18
N SER A 240 14.57 -7.39 19.50
CA SER A 240 13.85 -8.57 19.99
C SER A 240 14.60 -9.89 19.74
N VAL A 241 15.70 -9.89 18.97
CA VAL A 241 16.50 -11.10 18.77
C VAL A 241 17.22 -11.47 20.08
N PRO A 242 17.10 -12.73 20.56
CA PRO A 242 17.74 -13.16 21.80
C PRO A 242 19.26 -12.98 21.78
N ARG A 243 19.82 -12.54 22.92
CA ARG A 243 21.28 -12.31 23.05
C ARG A 243 22.12 -13.56 22.75
N GLY A 244 21.60 -14.75 23.07
CA GLY A 244 22.26 -16.02 22.78
C GLY A 244 22.62 -16.22 21.30
N GLN A 245 21.88 -15.63 20.35
CA GLN A 245 22.23 -15.68 18.92
C GLN A 245 23.51 -14.91 18.62
N TYR A 246 23.73 -13.79 19.29
CA TYR A 246 24.96 -13.00 19.17
C TYR A 246 26.13 -13.70 19.85
N GLU A 247 25.91 -14.27 21.04
CA GLU A 247 26.91 -15.01 21.80
C GLU A 247 27.37 -16.27 21.05
N ALA A 248 26.43 -17.06 20.50
CA ALA A 248 26.75 -18.23 19.68
C ALA A 248 27.56 -17.87 18.43
N ALA A 249 27.18 -16.79 17.74
CA ALA A 249 27.94 -16.31 16.58
C ALA A 249 29.36 -15.84 16.96
N ALA A 250 29.52 -15.23 18.14
CA ALA A 250 30.83 -14.83 18.66
C ALA A 250 31.71 -16.04 19.01
N VAL A 251 31.14 -17.10 19.61
CA VAL A 251 31.86 -18.36 19.89
C VAL A 251 32.34 -19.03 18.59
N LEU A 252 31.55 -18.95 17.52
CA LEU A 252 31.92 -19.41 16.18
C LEU A 252 32.86 -18.45 15.42
N ASN A 253 33.32 -17.36 16.07
CA ASN A 253 34.18 -16.34 15.49
C ASN A 253 33.65 -15.75 14.17
N LEU A 254 32.32 -15.62 14.04
CA LEU A 254 31.69 -15.05 12.86
C LEU A 254 31.84 -13.53 12.85
N SER A 255 32.20 -12.98 11.69
CA SER A 255 32.32 -11.53 11.54
C SER A 255 30.95 -10.84 11.63
N TYR A 256 30.95 -9.55 11.99
CA TYR A 256 29.71 -8.75 12.14
C TYR A 256 28.76 -8.88 10.94
N TRP A 257 29.27 -8.89 9.72
CA TRP A 257 28.46 -9.00 8.51
C TRP A 257 27.87 -10.40 8.33
N HIS A 258 28.61 -11.46 8.66
CA HIS A 258 28.06 -12.82 8.66
C HIS A 258 26.97 -12.96 9.72
N THR A 259 27.25 -12.55 10.95
CA THR A 259 26.28 -12.58 12.07
C THR A 259 25.04 -11.77 11.72
N THR A 260 25.20 -10.57 11.19
CA THR A 260 24.06 -9.70 10.86
C THR A 260 23.25 -10.24 9.69
N THR A 261 23.87 -10.56 8.56
CA THR A 261 23.12 -10.90 7.33
C THR A 261 22.57 -12.32 7.32
N LYS A 262 23.25 -13.28 7.96
CA LYS A 262 22.88 -14.71 7.92
C LYS A 262 22.09 -15.16 9.13
N ILE A 263 22.25 -14.50 10.29
CA ILE A 263 21.65 -14.95 11.55
C ILE A 263 20.62 -13.92 12.04
N VAL A 264 21.07 -12.71 12.38
CA VAL A 264 20.26 -11.73 13.13
C VAL A 264 19.19 -11.07 12.27
N LEU A 265 19.54 -10.57 11.08
CA LEU A 265 18.61 -9.82 10.21
C LEU A 265 17.44 -10.69 9.72
N PRO A 266 17.64 -11.94 9.24
CA PRO A 266 16.52 -12.80 8.88
C PRO A 266 15.57 -13.08 10.05
N GLN A 267 16.10 -13.27 11.27
CA GLN A 267 15.29 -13.47 12.47
C GLN A 267 14.51 -12.20 12.84
N ALA A 268 15.17 -11.05 12.84
CA ALA A 268 14.55 -9.76 13.13
C ALA A 268 13.41 -9.43 12.15
N LEU A 269 13.62 -9.65 10.85
CA LEU A 269 12.59 -9.43 9.81
C LEU A 269 11.39 -10.36 9.97
N ARG A 270 11.61 -11.60 10.44
CA ARG A 270 10.52 -12.52 10.78
C ARG A 270 9.74 -12.03 12.00
N ILE A 271 10.44 -11.62 13.06
CA ILE A 271 9.80 -11.11 14.29
C ILE A 271 8.92 -9.88 13.99
N CYS A 272 9.38 -8.96 13.15
CA CYS A 272 8.63 -7.75 12.84
C CYS A 272 7.68 -7.87 11.63
N LEU A 273 7.53 -9.04 11.03
CA LEU A 273 6.72 -9.27 9.82
C LEU A 273 5.29 -8.70 9.89
N PRO A 274 4.54 -8.84 11.00
CA PRO A 274 3.20 -8.26 11.10
C PRO A 274 3.23 -6.73 11.01
N ALA A 275 4.19 -6.09 11.67
CA ALA A 275 4.37 -4.65 11.65
C ALA A 275 4.88 -4.15 10.29
N VAL A 276 5.81 -4.88 9.65
CA VAL A 276 6.26 -4.59 8.27
C VAL A 276 5.07 -4.58 7.31
N THR A 277 4.21 -5.60 7.40
CA THR A 277 3.02 -5.69 6.53
C THR A 277 2.08 -4.50 6.76
N ASN A 278 1.83 -4.12 8.01
CA ASN A 278 0.96 -2.98 8.30
C ASN A 278 1.50 -1.68 7.66
N HIS A 279 2.81 -1.46 7.70
CA HIS A 279 3.45 -0.33 7.02
C HIS A 279 3.37 -0.42 5.49
N ILE A 280 3.47 -1.61 4.90
CA ILE A 280 3.27 -1.82 3.45
C ILE A 280 1.81 -1.48 3.06
N ILE A 281 0.81 -1.92 3.83
CA ILE A 281 -0.60 -1.57 3.58
C ILE A 281 -0.80 -0.06 3.69
N ALA A 282 -0.17 0.59 4.67
CA ALA A 282 -0.20 2.04 4.79
C ALA A 282 0.48 2.74 3.59
N ALA A 283 1.61 2.22 3.08
CA ALA A 283 2.30 2.75 1.91
C ALA A 283 1.40 2.73 0.66
N MET A 284 0.64 1.65 0.46
CA MET A 284 -0.33 1.55 -0.63
C MET A 284 -1.42 2.64 -0.54
N LYS A 285 -1.92 2.95 0.66
CA LYS A 285 -2.89 4.03 0.86
C LYS A 285 -2.24 5.40 0.66
N ASN A 286 -1.02 5.55 1.13
CA ASN A 286 -0.27 6.81 1.05
C ASN A 286 0.08 7.24 -0.37
N THR A 287 0.00 6.36 -1.38
CA THR A 287 0.13 6.77 -2.79
C THR A 287 -0.96 7.76 -3.20
N SER A 288 -2.10 7.80 -2.50
CA SER A 288 -3.18 8.74 -2.80
C SER A 288 -2.85 10.21 -2.48
N PHE A 289 -1.80 10.46 -1.68
CA PHE A 289 -1.34 11.83 -1.39
C PHE A 289 -0.75 12.55 -2.61
N VAL A 290 -0.50 11.82 -3.70
CA VAL A 290 0.04 12.41 -4.94
C VAL A 290 -0.99 13.33 -5.62
N ILE A 291 -2.26 13.31 -5.18
CA ILE A 291 -3.31 14.28 -5.58
C ILE A 291 -2.83 15.74 -5.50
N ILE A 292 -2.03 16.09 -4.49
CA ILE A 292 -1.54 17.47 -4.27
C ILE A 292 -0.57 17.94 -5.35
N ILE A 293 0.07 17.00 -6.04
CA ILE A 293 1.03 17.26 -7.11
C ILE A 293 0.35 17.28 -8.49
N GLY A 294 -0.97 17.00 -8.53
CA GLY A 294 -1.74 16.94 -9.76
C GLY A 294 -1.41 15.75 -10.65
N LEU A 295 -0.94 14.62 -10.09
CA LEU A 295 -0.96 13.35 -10.81
C LEU A 295 -2.29 12.65 -10.59
N PHE A 296 -2.82 12.08 -11.66
CA PHE A 296 -4.13 11.49 -11.69
C PHE A 296 -4.05 10.04 -11.21
N ASP A 297 -3.61 9.76 -9.98
CA ASP A 297 -3.72 8.41 -9.40
C ASP A 297 -5.20 7.95 -9.31
N VAL A 298 -5.49 6.71 -8.92
CA VAL A 298 -6.89 6.22 -8.92
C VAL A 298 -7.85 7.12 -8.13
N LEU A 299 -7.40 7.73 -7.03
CA LEU A 299 -8.21 8.68 -6.26
C LEU A 299 -8.43 9.97 -7.05
N THR A 300 -7.35 10.59 -7.52
CA THR A 300 -7.39 11.87 -8.23
C THR A 300 -8.13 11.77 -9.57
N ALA A 301 -7.90 10.69 -10.31
CA ALA A 301 -8.58 10.39 -11.55
C ALA A 301 -10.10 10.30 -11.36
N THR A 302 -10.52 9.78 -10.23
CA THR A 302 -11.94 9.77 -9.87
C THR A 302 -12.46 11.14 -9.46
N SER A 303 -11.71 11.91 -8.68
CA SER A 303 -12.09 13.30 -8.36
C SER A 303 -12.21 14.16 -9.63
N ALA A 304 -11.44 13.84 -10.68
CA ALA A 304 -11.57 14.49 -11.99
C ALA A 304 -12.90 14.17 -12.70
N VAL A 305 -13.43 12.95 -12.54
CA VAL A 305 -14.78 12.61 -13.03
C VAL A 305 -15.84 13.53 -12.43
N MET A 306 -15.64 14.01 -11.20
CA MET A 306 -16.57 14.92 -10.52
C MET A 306 -16.60 16.33 -11.10
N GLN A 307 -15.64 16.66 -11.98
CA GLN A 307 -15.66 17.92 -12.73
C GLN A 307 -16.66 17.88 -13.89
N ASP A 308 -17.15 16.70 -14.28
CA ASP A 308 -18.23 16.58 -15.26
C ASP A 308 -19.56 17.03 -14.65
N PRO A 309 -20.18 18.14 -15.15
CA PRO A 309 -21.42 18.68 -14.59
C PRO A 309 -22.57 17.68 -14.59
N LEU A 310 -22.58 16.72 -15.52
CA LEU A 310 -23.64 15.72 -15.64
C LEU A 310 -23.58 14.69 -14.51
N TRP A 311 -22.37 14.33 -14.07
CA TRP A 311 -22.12 13.23 -13.13
C TRP A 311 -21.70 13.69 -11.73
N ARG A 312 -21.39 14.99 -11.55
CA ARG A 312 -20.95 15.59 -10.27
C ARG A 312 -21.83 15.28 -9.05
N ARG A 313 -23.13 15.04 -9.24
CA ARG A 313 -24.07 14.70 -8.16
C ARG A 313 -23.78 13.33 -7.53
N TYR A 314 -23.13 12.42 -8.26
CA TYR A 314 -22.92 11.01 -7.88
C TYR A 314 -21.52 10.77 -7.30
N TYR A 315 -21.01 11.73 -6.54
CA TYR A 315 -19.66 11.67 -5.96
C TYR A 315 -19.54 10.63 -4.85
N ILE A 316 -20.62 10.37 -4.12
CA ILE A 316 -20.64 9.38 -3.03
C ILE A 316 -20.38 7.99 -3.61
N GLU A 317 -21.08 7.61 -4.69
CA GLU A 317 -20.95 6.34 -5.38
C GLU A 317 -19.51 6.13 -5.88
N THR A 318 -18.93 7.18 -6.45
CA THR A 318 -17.58 7.13 -7.00
C THR A 318 -16.51 7.00 -5.90
N TYR A 319 -16.65 7.71 -4.77
CA TYR A 319 -15.76 7.52 -3.62
C TYR A 319 -15.97 6.18 -2.90
N LEU A 320 -17.20 5.66 -2.84
CA LEU A 320 -17.47 4.32 -2.32
C LEU A 320 -16.81 3.24 -3.18
N PHE A 321 -16.86 3.40 -4.52
CA PHE A 321 -16.19 2.49 -5.44
C PHE A 321 -14.66 2.49 -5.24
N ILE A 322 -14.02 3.66 -5.19
CA ILE A 322 -12.57 3.73 -4.88
C ILE A 322 -12.26 3.15 -3.50
N SER A 323 -13.08 3.48 -2.50
CA SER A 323 -12.92 2.96 -1.14
C SER A 323 -13.00 1.43 -1.13
N ALA A 324 -13.89 0.85 -1.94
CA ALA A 324 -13.97 -0.59 -2.15
C ALA A 324 -12.70 -1.15 -2.81
N ILE A 325 -12.12 -0.46 -3.80
CA ILE A 325 -10.81 -0.85 -4.38
C ILE A 325 -9.73 -0.87 -3.29
N TYR A 326 -9.51 0.23 -2.57
CA TYR A 326 -8.50 0.27 -1.49
C TYR A 326 -8.77 -0.76 -0.38
N LEU A 327 -10.05 -1.01 -0.07
CA LEU A 327 -10.45 -2.03 0.90
C LEU A 327 -10.10 -3.43 0.40
N VAL A 328 -10.44 -3.77 -0.86
CA VAL A 328 -10.14 -5.08 -1.45
C VAL A 328 -8.63 -5.31 -1.46
N PHE A 329 -7.85 -4.38 -1.99
CA PHE A 329 -6.39 -4.52 -2.01
C PHE A 329 -5.80 -4.61 -0.59
N GLY A 330 -6.24 -3.75 0.32
CA GLY A 330 -5.78 -3.77 1.71
C GLY A 330 -6.15 -5.06 2.44
N PHE A 331 -7.36 -5.59 2.19
CA PHE A 331 -7.83 -6.85 2.72
C PHE A 331 -7.02 -8.02 2.16
N MET A 332 -6.75 -8.07 0.85
CA MET A 332 -5.94 -9.13 0.24
C MET A 332 -4.52 -9.16 0.82
N LEU A 333 -3.86 -8.00 0.92
CA LEU A 333 -2.53 -7.89 1.55
C LEU A 333 -2.56 -8.33 3.02
N SER A 334 -3.58 -7.91 3.78
CA SER A 334 -3.73 -8.28 5.18
C SER A 334 -3.96 -9.79 5.38
N ARG A 335 -4.85 -10.39 4.59
CA ARG A 335 -5.14 -11.84 4.65
C ARG A 335 -3.93 -12.66 4.26
N TYR A 336 -3.21 -12.23 3.22
CA TYR A 336 -1.97 -12.88 2.82
C TYR A 336 -0.93 -12.84 3.95
N ALA A 337 -0.71 -11.69 4.58
CA ALA A 337 0.28 -11.58 5.65
C ALA A 337 -0.01 -12.47 6.85
N ILE A 338 -1.27 -12.56 7.28
CA ILE A 338 -1.69 -13.48 8.35
C ILE A 338 -1.42 -14.93 7.95
N TRP A 339 -1.60 -15.27 6.66
CA TRP A 339 -1.28 -16.61 6.17
C TRP A 339 0.24 -16.87 6.13
N VAL A 340 1.04 -15.90 5.71
CA VAL A 340 2.52 -16.00 5.72
C VAL A 340 3.04 -16.17 7.15
N GLU A 341 2.54 -15.38 8.09
CA GLU A 341 2.89 -15.43 9.51
C GLU A 341 2.67 -16.84 10.09
N LYS A 342 1.45 -17.38 9.90
CA LYS A 342 1.11 -18.75 10.34
C LYS A 342 2.02 -19.82 9.73
N ARG A 343 2.44 -19.65 8.47
CA ARG A 343 3.31 -20.61 7.79
C ARG A 343 4.74 -20.58 8.34
N ILE A 344 5.27 -19.38 8.59
CA ILE A 344 6.61 -19.21 9.17
C ILE A 344 6.65 -19.75 10.60
N ASP A 345 5.62 -19.52 11.40
CA ASP A 345 5.52 -20.05 12.76
C ASP A 345 5.39 -21.59 12.79
N ALA A 346 4.69 -22.19 11.83
CA ALA A 346 4.60 -23.63 11.71
C ALA A 346 5.97 -24.28 11.44
N SER A 347 6.80 -23.68 10.58
CA SER A 347 8.18 -24.13 10.35
C SER A 347 9.04 -24.09 11.62
N ARG A 348 8.86 -23.07 12.47
CA ARG A 348 9.59 -22.94 13.75
C ARG A 348 9.34 -24.10 14.70
N ASN A 349 8.08 -24.51 14.84
CA ASN A 349 7.70 -25.58 15.77
C ASN A 349 8.18 -26.96 15.29
N ALA A 350 8.32 -27.15 13.98
CA ALA A 350 8.88 -28.37 13.40
C ALA A 350 10.40 -28.49 13.61
N GLU A 351 11.16 -27.38 13.49
CA GLU A 351 12.62 -27.37 13.72
C GLU A 351 12.99 -27.48 15.21
N GLY A 352 12.14 -27.03 16.14
CA GLY A 352 12.37 -27.13 17.58
C GLY A 352 12.02 -28.48 18.22
N THR A 353 11.51 -29.45 17.43
CA THR A 353 11.12 -30.79 17.89
C THR A 353 11.99 -31.91 17.31
N SER A 354 12.99 -31.56 16.49
CA SER A 354 14.08 -32.44 16.02
C SER A 354 15.38 -32.08 16.71
#